data_AF-A0A2X1QF54-F1
#
_entry.id   AF-A0A2X1QF54-F1
#
_cell.length_a   1.000
_cell.length_b   1.000
_cell.length_c   1.000
_cell.angle_alpha   90.00
_cell.angle_beta   90.00
_cell.angle_gamma   90.00
#
_symmetry.space_group_name_H-M   'P 1'
#
loop_
_entity.id
_entity.type
_entity.pdbx_description
1 polymer ?
#
loop_
_entity_poly.entity_id
_entity_poly.type
_entity_poly.pdbx_seq_one_letter_code
_entity_poly.pdbx_strand_id
1 'polypeptide(L)'
;MGAAALSVGDILGKVIGFIILPYLTAHLGASGYGALTLYLSVIQILIIFISFSGQGLLPVKYMQEGEGSSLVFRRDNIALAFASSALLVAIFYIVTLVTKISVSFSDGFLVVLASLAQALNFINLSHLRISQTYKVAAIGQFLLSAFNVLFTIALF
;
A
#
# COMPACT_ATOMS: atom_id res chain seq x y z
N MET A 1 19.36 -3.99 18.85
CA MET A 1 18.67 -2.68 18.95
C MET A 1 17.85 -2.32 17.70
N GLY A 2 18.29 -2.64 16.47
CA GLY A 2 17.55 -2.28 15.24
C GLY A 2 16.15 -2.88 15.08
N ALA A 3 15.96 -4.17 15.38
CA ALA A 3 14.65 -4.83 15.31
C ALA A 3 13.61 -4.21 16.26
N ALA A 4 14.01 -3.81 17.47
CA ALA A 4 13.13 -3.15 18.42
C ALA A 4 12.65 -1.78 17.91
N ALA A 5 13.51 -1.01 17.24
CA ALA A 5 13.13 0.26 16.63
C ALA A 5 12.10 0.07 15.48
N LEU A 6 12.25 -1.01 14.69
CA LEU A 6 11.27 -1.40 13.68
C LEU A 6 9.91 -1.73 14.32
N SER A 7 9.91 -2.50 15.41
CA SER A 7 8.70 -2.84 16.16
C SER A 7 8.02 -1.61 16.73
N VAL A 8 8.77 -0.62 17.23
CA VAL A 8 8.19 0.64 17.72
C VAL A 8 7.48 1.39 16.59
N GLY A 9 8.09 1.50 15.40
CA GLY A 9 7.44 2.12 14.24
C GLY A 9 6.14 1.41 13.84
N ASP A 10 6.13 0.08 13.87
CA ASP A 10 4.95 -0.73 13.57
C ASP A 10 3.85 -0.60 14.63
N ILE A 11 4.23 -0.57 15.92
CA ILE A 11 3.29 -0.35 17.04
C ILE A 11 2.66 1.03 16.94
N LEU A 12 3.47 2.09 16.76
CA LEU A 12 2.96 3.45 16.64
C LEU A 12 2.02 3.58 15.45
N GLY A 13 2.36 2.99 14.30
CA GLY A 13 1.49 2.96 13.13
C GLY A 13 0.15 2.27 13.39
N LYS A 14 0.16 1.13 14.10
CA LYS A 14 -1.07 0.40 14.48
C LYS A 14 -1.94 1.17 15.48
N VAL A 15 -1.34 1.93 16.39
CA VAL A 15 -2.07 2.78 17.34
C VAL A 15 -2.90 3.84 16.60
N ILE A 16 -2.37 4.41 15.51
CA ILE A 16 -3.13 5.39 14.71
C ILE A 16 -4.37 4.72 14.10
N GLY A 17 -4.22 3.55 13.49
CA GLY A 17 -5.36 2.80 12.94
C GLY A 17 -6.38 2.40 14.02
N PHE A 18 -5.91 2.04 15.21
CA PHE A 18 -6.76 1.71 16.37
C PHE A 18 -7.62 2.88 16.83
N ILE A 19 -7.12 4.12 16.75
CA ILE A 19 -7.88 5.32 17.15
C ILE A 19 -8.85 5.74 16.04
N ILE A 20 -8.43 5.66 14.79
CA ILE A 20 -9.16 6.24 13.66
C ILE A 20 -10.32 5.36 13.21
N LEU A 21 -10.19 4.04 13.28
CA LEU A 21 -11.26 3.15 12.86
C LEU A 21 -12.54 3.32 13.72
N PRO A 22 -12.48 3.38 15.07
CA PRO A 22 -13.65 3.69 15.89
C PRO A 22 -14.23 5.09 15.61
N TYR A 23 -13.36 6.10 15.43
CA TYR A 23 -13.78 7.47 15.12
C TYR A 23 -14.58 7.53 13.82
N LEU A 24 -14.06 6.93 12.75
CA LEU A 24 -14.73 6.86 11.45
C LEU A 24 -16.02 6.05 11.54
N THR A 25 -16.01 4.92 12.24
CA THR A 25 -17.22 4.07 12.41
C THR A 25 -18.34 4.84 13.11
N ALA A 26 -18.02 5.69 14.09
CA ALA A 26 -19.00 6.53 14.78
C ALA A 26 -19.60 7.62 13.88
N HIS A 27 -18.85 8.13 12.90
CA HIS A 27 -19.31 9.20 12.00
C HIS A 27 -19.98 8.68 10.72
N LEU A 28 -19.53 7.54 10.18
CA LEU A 28 -19.97 7.01 8.88
C LEU A 28 -21.26 6.18 8.94
N GLY A 29 -21.65 5.73 10.13
CA GLY A 29 -22.76 4.79 10.29
C GLY A 29 -22.51 3.43 9.61
N ALA A 30 -23.51 2.55 9.61
CA ALA A 30 -23.36 1.18 9.11
C ALA A 30 -23.06 1.11 7.60
N SER A 31 -23.69 1.96 6.79
CA SER A 31 -23.50 1.98 5.33
C SER A 31 -22.11 2.48 4.94
N GLY A 32 -21.64 3.58 5.53
CA GLY A 32 -20.32 4.12 5.25
C GLY A 32 -19.19 3.20 5.73
N TYR A 33 -19.37 2.53 6.88
CA TYR A 33 -18.42 1.50 7.33
C TYR A 33 -18.33 0.30 6.37
N GLY A 34 -19.46 -0.12 5.79
CA GLY A 34 -19.50 -1.17 4.76
C GLY A 34 -18.73 -0.78 3.51
N ALA A 35 -18.91 0.45 3.01
CA ALA A 35 -18.17 0.98 1.87
C ALA A 35 -16.67 1.09 2.17
N LEU A 36 -16.30 1.57 3.36
CA LEU A 36 -14.90 1.67 3.80
C LEU A 36 -14.20 0.32 3.79
N THR A 37 -14.85 -0.68 4.36
CA THR A 37 -14.32 -2.05 4.42
C THR A 37 -14.11 -2.60 3.00
N LEU A 38 -15.06 -2.35 2.10
CA LEU A 38 -14.97 -2.76 0.70
C LEU A 38 -13.77 -2.11 0.00
N TYR A 39 -13.57 -0.80 0.16
CA TYR A 39 -12.41 -0.10 -0.42
C TYR A 39 -11.09 -0.63 0.13
N LEU A 40 -10.99 -0.85 1.46
CA LEU A 40 -9.79 -1.42 2.07
C LEU A 40 -9.47 -2.83 1.54
N SER A 41 -10.49 -3.69 1.37
CA SER A 41 -10.31 -5.02 0.80
C SER A 41 -9.86 -4.97 -0.66
N VAL A 42 -10.45 -4.10 -1.48
CA VAL A 42 -10.03 -3.92 -2.88
C VAL A 42 -8.58 -3.44 -2.94
N ILE A 43 -8.20 -2.48 -2.10
CA ILE A 43 -6.84 -1.98 -2.01
C ILE A 43 -5.84 -3.09 -1.70
N GLN A 44 -6.15 -3.96 -0.72
CA GLN A 44 -5.29 -5.10 -0.35
C GLN A 44 -5.07 -6.05 -1.53
N ILE A 45 -6.13 -6.37 -2.28
CA ILE A 45 -6.04 -7.21 -3.47
C ILE A 45 -5.17 -6.53 -4.53
N LEU A 46 -5.42 -5.26 -4.81
CA LEU A 46 -4.65 -4.51 -5.80
C LEU A 46 -3.16 -4.40 -5.44
N ILE A 47 -2.82 -4.26 -4.17
CA ILE A 47 -1.41 -4.24 -3.73
C ILE A 47 -0.69 -5.52 -4.12
N ILE A 48 -1.33 -6.69 -4.02
CA ILE A 48 -0.70 -7.97 -4.41
C ILE A 48 -0.35 -7.93 -5.90
N PHE A 49 -1.29 -7.49 -6.75
CA PHE A 49 -1.07 -7.39 -8.19
C PHE A 49 -0.06 -6.32 -8.58
N ILE A 50 -0.16 -5.12 -7.99
CA ILE A 50 0.72 -3.99 -8.31
C ILE A 50 2.15 -4.24 -7.81
N SER A 51 2.31 -4.85 -6.63
CA SER A 51 3.63 -5.16 -6.08
C SER A 51 4.26 -6.41 -6.66
N PHE A 52 3.52 -7.25 -7.40
CA PHE A 52 3.98 -8.56 -7.90
C PHE A 52 4.68 -9.41 -6.82
N SER A 53 4.17 -9.39 -5.59
CA SER A 53 4.79 -10.07 -4.44
C SER A 53 6.23 -9.62 -4.14
N GLY A 54 6.61 -8.41 -4.53
CA GLY A 54 7.95 -7.84 -4.36
C GLY A 54 8.46 -7.88 -2.93
N GLN A 55 7.56 -7.73 -1.95
CA GLN A 55 7.90 -7.84 -0.53
C GLN A 55 8.52 -9.20 -0.17
N GLY A 56 8.05 -10.30 -0.78
CA GLY A 56 8.51 -11.65 -0.50
C GLY A 56 9.64 -12.12 -1.41
N LEU A 57 9.66 -11.68 -2.67
CA LEU A 57 10.67 -12.09 -3.66
C LEU A 57 12.00 -11.33 -3.52
N LEU A 58 11.95 -10.08 -3.07
CA LEU A 58 13.15 -9.25 -2.92
C LEU A 58 14.17 -9.81 -1.90
N PRO A 59 13.77 -10.30 -0.70
CA PRO A 59 14.69 -10.99 0.22
C PRO A 59 15.29 -12.25 -0.39
N VAL A 60 14.51 -13.03 -1.14
CA VAL A 60 15.00 -14.25 -1.79
C VAL A 60 16.10 -13.91 -2.79
N LYS A 61 15.86 -12.91 -3.65
CA LYS A 61 16.87 -12.41 -4.61
C LYS A 61 18.11 -11.89 -3.92
N TYR A 62 17.96 -11.13 -2.84
CA TYR A 62 19.10 -10.63 -2.06
C TYR A 62 19.94 -11.77 -1.47
N MET A 63 19.31 -12.80 -0.90
CA MET A 63 20.02 -13.91 -0.26
C MET A 63 20.65 -14.89 -1.26
N GLN A 64 20.03 -15.10 -2.43
CA GLN A 64 20.53 -16.04 -3.44
C GLN A 64 21.54 -15.42 -4.41
N GLU A 65 21.32 -14.17 -4.81
CA GLU A 65 22.06 -13.52 -5.91
C GLU A 65 22.81 -12.26 -5.47
N GLY A 66 22.69 -11.87 -4.20
CA GLY A 66 23.36 -10.72 -3.61
C GLY A 66 22.63 -9.38 -3.83
N GLU A 67 23.19 -8.34 -3.23
CA GLU A 67 22.58 -7.00 -3.18
C GLU A 67 22.37 -6.40 -4.57
N GLY A 68 23.35 -6.52 -5.47
CA GLY A 68 23.28 -5.95 -6.82
C GLY A 68 22.08 -6.46 -7.63
N SER A 69 21.85 -7.78 -7.65
CA SER A 69 20.68 -8.36 -8.31
C SER A 69 19.37 -7.92 -7.66
N SER A 70 19.34 -7.83 -6.32
CA SER A 70 18.16 -7.35 -5.59
C SER A 70 17.80 -5.90 -5.95
N LEU A 71 18.78 -5.02 -6.18
CA LEU A 71 18.56 -3.62 -6.55
C LEU A 71 17.96 -3.50 -7.94
N VAL A 72 18.43 -4.31 -8.89
CA VAL A 72 17.86 -4.39 -10.24
C VAL A 72 16.42 -4.90 -10.16
N PHE A 73 16.18 -5.98 -9.41
CA PHE A 73 14.84 -6.50 -9.18
C PHE A 73 13.91 -5.46 -8.54
N ARG A 74 14.39 -4.70 -7.55
CA ARG A 74 13.63 -3.62 -6.90
C ARG A 74 13.21 -2.56 -7.91
N ARG A 75 14.14 -2.10 -8.76
CA ARG A 75 13.88 -1.10 -9.79
C ARG A 75 12.82 -1.60 -10.78
N ASP A 76 12.99 -2.82 -11.28
CA ASP A 76 12.10 -3.39 -12.29
C ASP A 76 10.71 -3.63 -11.69
N ASN A 77 10.63 -4.05 -10.43
CA ASN A 77 9.38 -4.23 -9.72
C ASN A 77 8.66 -2.90 -9.45
N ILE A 78 9.38 -1.82 -9.13
CA ILE A 78 8.82 -0.46 -9.05
C ILE A 78 8.29 -0.01 -10.42
N ALA A 79 9.05 -0.23 -11.50
CA ALA A 79 8.59 0.13 -12.85
C ALA A 79 7.32 -0.64 -13.24
N LEU A 80 7.25 -1.93 -12.94
CA LEU A 80 6.06 -2.75 -13.13
C LEU A 80 4.88 -2.29 -12.27
N ALA A 81 5.13 -1.84 -11.04
CA ALA A 81 4.09 -1.27 -10.19
C ALA A 81 3.45 -0.05 -10.86
N PHE A 82 4.25 0.91 -11.35
CA PHE A 82 3.73 2.06 -12.08
C PHE A 82 2.99 1.67 -13.37
N ALA A 83 3.56 0.76 -14.17
CA ALA A 83 2.95 0.30 -15.41
C ALA A 83 1.59 -0.40 -15.16
N SER A 84 1.53 -1.27 -14.16
CA SER A 84 0.32 -1.99 -13.78
C SER A 84 -0.76 -1.05 -13.23
N SER A 85 -0.39 -0.06 -12.41
CA SER A 85 -1.33 0.96 -11.95
C SER A 85 -1.87 1.82 -13.09
N ALA A 86 -1.02 2.25 -14.03
CA ALA A 86 -1.47 3.01 -15.20
C ALA A 86 -2.44 2.18 -16.07
N LEU A 87 -2.13 0.90 -16.27
CA LEU A 87 -3.01 -0.03 -16.98
C LEU A 87 -4.35 -0.21 -16.26
N LEU A 88 -4.35 -0.36 -14.93
CA LEU A 88 -5.57 -0.47 -14.12
C LEU A 88 -6.45 0.78 -14.23
N VAL A 89 -5.85 1.98 -14.19
CA VAL A 89 -6.59 3.24 -14.38
C VAL A 89 -7.19 3.31 -15.78
N ALA A 90 -6.43 2.92 -16.82
CA ALA A 90 -6.93 2.91 -18.20
C ALA A 90 -8.08 1.91 -18.40
N ILE A 91 -7.95 0.69 -17.84
CA ILE A 91 -9.02 -0.32 -17.85
C ILE A 91 -10.25 0.24 -17.12
N PHE A 92 -10.08 0.78 -15.92
CA PHE A 92 -11.18 1.32 -15.14
C PHE A 92 -11.90 2.46 -15.86
N TYR A 93 -11.15 3.37 -16.51
CA TYR A 93 -11.71 4.43 -17.33
C TYR A 93 -12.60 3.87 -18.47
N ILE A 94 -12.10 2.90 -19.24
CA ILE A 94 -12.85 2.28 -20.33
C ILE A 94 -14.09 1.57 -19.79
N VAL A 95 -13.97 0.83 -18.69
CA VAL A 95 -15.10 0.11 -18.10
C VAL A 95 -16.16 1.09 -17.61
N THR A 96 -15.80 2.19 -16.98
CA THR A 96 -16.75 3.24 -16.54
C THR A 96 -17.44 3.94 -17.70
N LEU A 97 -16.81 4.02 -18.89
CA LEU A 97 -17.46 4.54 -20.10
C LEU A 97 -18.46 3.55 -20.70
N VAL A 98 -18.12 2.26 -20.72
CA VAL A 98 -18.92 1.21 -21.38
C VAL A 98 -20.04 0.71 -20.46
N THR A 99 -19.81 0.71 -19.15
CA THR A 99 -20.72 0.18 -18.14
C THR A 99 -21.11 1.26 -17.14
N LYS A 100 -22.38 1.32 -16.75
CA LYS A 100 -22.85 2.21 -15.68
C LYS A 100 -22.50 1.62 -14.32
N ILE A 101 -21.21 1.64 -13.97
CA ILE A 101 -20.76 1.30 -12.62
C ILE A 101 -21.25 2.38 -11.64
N SER A 102 -21.66 1.97 -10.44
CA SER A 102 -22.10 2.86 -9.36
C SER A 102 -20.97 3.65 -8.70
N VAL A 103 -19.73 3.15 -8.80
CA VAL A 103 -18.51 3.77 -8.27
C VAL A 103 -18.06 4.90 -9.20
N SER A 104 -17.78 6.07 -8.62
CA SER A 104 -17.28 7.22 -9.36
C SER A 104 -15.85 6.97 -9.89
N PHE A 105 -15.49 7.63 -10.99
CA PHE A 105 -14.13 7.53 -11.52
C PHE A 105 -13.08 8.05 -10.51
N SER A 106 -13.41 9.11 -9.76
CA SER A 106 -12.53 9.68 -8.75
C SER A 106 -12.21 8.69 -7.63
N ASP A 107 -13.20 7.94 -7.14
CA ASP A 107 -12.99 6.99 -6.05
C ASP A 107 -12.11 5.83 -6.50
N GLY A 108 -12.37 5.29 -7.70
CA GLY A 108 -11.53 4.22 -8.25
C GLY A 108 -10.11 4.68 -8.56
N PHE A 109 -9.93 5.92 -9.04
CA PHE A 109 -8.59 6.51 -9.23
C PHE A 109 -7.85 6.62 -7.89
N LEU A 110 -8.51 7.13 -6.85
CA LEU A 110 -7.96 7.24 -5.50
C LEU A 110 -7.56 5.86 -4.95
N VAL A 111 -8.41 4.85 -5.13
CA VAL A 111 -8.14 3.46 -4.72
C VAL A 111 -6.87 2.92 -5.40
N VAL A 112 -6.74 3.09 -6.73
CA VAL A 112 -5.52 2.63 -7.43
C VAL A 112 -4.28 3.40 -6.98
N LEU A 113 -4.40 4.72 -6.76
CA LEU A 113 -3.30 5.55 -6.28
C LEU A 113 -2.84 5.14 -4.88
N ALA A 114 -3.77 4.85 -3.97
CA ALA A 114 -3.44 4.33 -2.64
C ALA A 114 -2.78 2.97 -2.70
N SER A 115 -3.29 2.06 -3.55
CA SER A 115 -2.67 0.75 -3.75
C SER A 115 -1.25 0.87 -4.30
N LEU A 116 -1.00 1.79 -5.24
CA LEU A 116 0.34 2.07 -5.76
C LEU A 116 1.27 2.58 -4.65
N ALA A 117 0.83 3.61 -3.91
CA ALA A 117 1.64 4.18 -2.83
C ALA A 117 2.00 3.12 -1.76
N GLN A 118 1.04 2.28 -1.38
CA GLN A 118 1.27 1.18 -0.43
C GLN A 118 2.19 0.10 -1.01
N ALA A 119 2.01 -0.29 -2.28
CA ALA A 119 2.87 -1.26 -2.96
C ALA A 119 4.33 -0.78 -3.02
N LEU A 120 4.56 0.49 -3.39
CA LEU A 120 5.90 1.09 -3.40
C LEU A 120 6.52 1.11 -2.00
N ASN A 121 5.72 1.42 -0.98
CA ASN A 121 6.20 1.40 0.41
C ASN A 121 6.60 -0.02 0.84
N PHE A 122 5.80 -1.04 0.52
CA PHE A 122 6.15 -2.44 0.83
C PHE A 122 7.43 -2.92 0.14
N ILE A 123 7.63 -2.56 -1.14
CA ILE A 123 8.86 -2.90 -1.87
C ILE A 123 10.08 -2.25 -1.21
N ASN A 124 9.99 -0.95 -0.90
CA ASN A 124 11.09 -0.20 -0.28
C ASN A 124 11.35 -0.65 1.16
N LEU A 125 10.32 -0.91 1.96
CA LEU A 125 10.46 -1.44 3.31
C LEU A 125 11.10 -2.82 3.31
N SER A 126 10.76 -3.68 2.34
CA SER A 126 11.40 -4.99 2.20
C SER A 126 12.91 -4.81 2.01
N HIS A 127 13.32 -3.94 1.08
CA HIS A 127 14.74 -3.61 0.88
C HIS A 127 15.40 -3.12 2.17
N LEU A 128 14.83 -2.10 2.81
CA LEU A 128 15.41 -1.45 3.99
C LEU A 128 15.54 -2.41 5.19
N ARG A 129 14.65 -3.40 5.29
CA ARG A 129 14.71 -4.46 6.31
C ARG A 129 15.85 -5.44 6.03
N ILE A 130 16.02 -5.84 4.77
CA ILE A 130 17.09 -6.76 4.35
C ILE A 130 18.47 -6.09 4.47
N SER A 131 18.59 -4.82 4.07
CA SER A 131 19.82 -4.03 4.16
C SER A 131 20.13 -3.52 5.57
N GLN A 132 19.37 -3.95 6.60
CA GLN A 132 19.56 -3.61 8.02
C GLN A 132 19.52 -2.11 8.36
N THR A 133 18.92 -1.28 7.49
CA THR A 133 18.72 0.16 7.70
C THR A 133 17.47 0.46 8.53
N TYR A 134 17.42 -0.08 9.75
CA TYR A 134 16.19 -0.15 10.56
C TYR A 134 15.58 1.20 10.95
N LYS A 135 16.39 2.25 11.11
CA LYS A 135 15.87 3.60 11.43
C LYS A 135 14.98 4.13 10.30
N VAL A 136 15.45 4.01 9.06
CA VAL A 136 14.71 4.45 7.87
C VAL A 136 13.50 3.57 7.65
N ALA A 137 13.63 2.25 7.87
CA ALA A 137 12.51 1.32 7.79
C ALA A 137 11.40 1.63 8.82
N ALA A 138 11.75 2.01 10.05
CA ALA A 138 10.78 2.37 11.08
C ALA A 138 10.00 3.65 10.70
N ILE A 139 10.69 4.66 10.14
CA ILE A 139 10.05 5.89 9.64
C ILE A 139 9.12 5.56 8.47
N GLY A 140 9.57 4.74 7.50
CA GLY A 140 8.75 4.33 6.37
C GLY A 140 7.48 3.59 6.77
N GLN A 141 7.57 2.73 7.79
CA GLN A 141 6.42 2.01 8.37
C GLN A 141 5.42 2.97 9.01
N PHE A 142 5.91 3.94 9.79
CA PHE A 142 5.05 4.97 10.39
C PHE A 142 4.36 5.83 9.33
N LEU A 143 5.11 6.27 8.31
CA LEU A 143 4.56 7.06 7.20
C LEU A 143 3.50 6.27 6.41
N LEU A 144 3.67 4.96 6.25
CA LEU A 144 2.64 4.10 5.64
C LEU A 144 1.33 4.16 6.42
N SER A 145 1.39 3.98 7.74
CA SER A 145 0.22 4.01 8.60
C SER A 145 -0.46 5.38 8.58
N ALA A 146 0.32 6.47 8.62
CA ALA A 146 -0.20 7.83 8.50
C ALA A 146 -0.86 8.08 7.12
N PHE A 147 -0.25 7.58 6.04
CA PHE A 147 -0.79 7.70 4.69
C PHE A 147 -2.12 6.95 4.54
N ASN A 148 -2.21 5.72 5.03
CA ASN A 148 -3.44 4.93 4.99
C ASN A 148 -4.60 5.63 5.69
N VAL A 149 -4.29 6.32 6.79
CA VAL A 149 -5.23 7.12 7.56
C VAL A 149 -5.69 8.35 6.79
N LEU A 150 -4.77 9.14 6.24
CA LEU A 150 -5.12 10.32 5.45
C LEU A 150 -5.93 9.94 4.23
N PHE A 151 -5.56 8.83 3.58
CA PHE A 151 -6.31 8.28 2.45
C PHE A 151 -7.72 7.86 2.84
N THR A 152 -7.88 7.23 4.01
CA THR A 152 -9.20 6.86 4.52
C THR A 152 -10.08 8.09 4.75
N ILE A 153 -9.51 9.16 5.31
CA ILE A 153 -10.23 10.44 5.50
C ILE A 153 -10.53 11.12 4.16
N ALA A 154 -9.67 10.97 3.14
CA ALA A 154 -9.90 11.59 1.83
C ALA A 154 -11.04 10.90 1.04
N LEU A 155 -11.31 9.63 1.31
CA LEU A 155 -12.39 8.86 0.68
C LEU A 155 -13.77 9.05 1.34
N PHE A 156 -13.83 9.56 2.57
CA PHE A 156 -15.02 9.55 3.43
C PHE A 156 -15.18 10.84 4.22
#